data_AF-A0A8R2DNR8-F1
#
_entry.id   AF-A0A8R2DNR8-F1
#
_cell.length_a   1.000
_cell.length_b   1.000
_cell.length_c   1.000
_cell.angle_alpha   90.00
_cell.angle_beta   90.00
_cell.angle_gamma   90.00
#
_symmetry.space_group_name_H-M   'P 1'
#
loop_
_entity.id
_entity.type
_entity.pdbx_description
1 polymer ?
#
loop_
_entity_poly.entity_id
_entity_poly.type
_entity_poly.pdbx_seq_one_letter_code
_entity_poly.pdbx_strand_id
1 'polypeptide(L)'
;MLLRVRDGPHKNADDVLFDMFKNEETGLLPVGKFLAALRTTGIRKNDARVKEVMHSLYKVHKESNFEGGSPETLKLDRKTFKEVIAPNIVLITRAFRSQFVIPDFQDFIKDIEEMYWAAKSNTDGKNASYIPQLTRASPESWGVSVCTIDGQRFSIGDVTVPFTLQSCSKPLTYAMALETLGPDVVHNYVGTEPSGRNFNELILDYNMKPHNPMINAGAILVCSLLKTLDKPEMTLAEKFDYVMSFFSRLAGNEVLGFNNAVFLSEREAADRNYALGFYMREHKCYPEKTNLRECMDFYFQCCSMEANCDIMSIMAATLANGGICPITDEKVLRPDSVRNVLSLMHSCGMYDYSGQFAFKVGLPAKSGVSGAMLIVVPNVMGICTWSPPLDPLGNSCRGLQFCDDLIKRFNFHKYDNIRYASHKKDPRRYKFESTGLNIVNLLFSAASGDLSALRRHHLSGMDMTLSDYDGRTALHLSAAEGHLACVEFLLAQCGVPHDPRDRWGSRPLNEAETFGHTAVVQYLKEWERAHPENPPVESPSSVDEILVTKPDATDAVKDPSIQEIVTRNGDKVQ
;
A
#
# COMPACT_ATOMS: atom_id res chain seq x y z
N MET A 1 -10.02 45.39 2.45
CA MET A 1 -10.13 45.42 3.92
C MET A 1 -9.77 44.02 4.41
N LEU A 2 -8.50 43.82 4.79
CA LEU A 2 -7.94 42.53 5.20
C LEU A 2 -8.50 42.17 6.58
N LEU A 3 -9.33 41.12 6.64
CA LEU A 3 -9.76 40.52 7.90
C LEU A 3 -8.54 39.92 8.60
N ARG A 4 -8.10 40.61 9.65
CA ARG A 4 -7.20 40.07 10.67
C ARG A 4 -7.91 38.88 11.31
N VAL A 5 -7.48 37.67 10.97
CA VAL A 5 -7.73 36.49 11.80
C VAL A 5 -7.10 36.80 13.16
N ARG A 6 -7.94 36.89 14.19
CA ARG A 6 -7.49 37.07 15.57
C ARG A 6 -6.66 35.86 15.96
N ASP A 7 -5.39 36.08 16.27
CA ASP A 7 -4.53 35.12 16.97
C ASP A 7 -5.20 34.75 18.30
N GLY A 8 -5.84 33.58 18.33
CA GLY A 8 -6.09 32.88 19.58
C GLY A 8 -4.76 32.46 20.20
N PRO A 9 -4.70 32.19 21.52
CA PRO A 9 -3.46 31.71 22.13
C PRO A 9 -3.00 30.46 21.38
N HIS A 10 -1.78 30.47 20.83
CA HIS A 10 -1.17 29.30 20.22
C HIS A 10 -1.11 28.17 21.26
N LYS A 11 -2.13 27.31 21.29
CA LYS A 11 -2.11 26.11 22.11
C LYS A 11 -1.03 25.18 21.56
N ASN A 12 -0.10 24.78 22.41
CA ASN A 12 0.93 23.81 22.03
C ASN A 12 0.26 22.46 21.69
N ALA A 13 0.88 21.67 20.81
CA ALA A 13 0.27 20.44 20.27
C ALA A 13 -0.10 19.43 21.37
N ASP A 14 0.71 19.34 22.42
CA ASP A 14 0.49 18.57 23.64
C ASP A 14 -0.76 19.03 24.42
N ASP A 15 -1.04 20.34 24.48
CA ASP A 15 -2.28 20.83 25.11
C ASP A 15 -3.52 20.43 24.32
N VAL A 16 -3.46 20.50 22.99
CA VAL A 16 -4.56 20.09 22.12
C VAL A 16 -4.81 18.59 22.25
N LEU A 17 -3.76 17.77 22.29
CA LEU A 17 -3.86 16.33 22.50
C LEU A 17 -4.45 16.00 23.88
N PHE A 18 -4.02 16.70 24.93
CA PHE A 18 -4.61 16.49 26.26
C PHE A 18 -6.10 16.84 26.26
N ASP A 19 -6.47 17.99 25.70
CA ASP A 19 -7.85 18.45 25.61
C ASP A 19 -8.73 17.49 24.79
N MET A 20 -8.18 16.78 23.81
CA MET A 20 -8.89 15.79 22.98
C MET A 20 -9.27 14.52 23.76
N PHE A 21 -8.44 14.10 24.72
CA PHE A 21 -8.61 12.82 25.43
C PHE A 21 -9.01 12.96 26.90
N LYS A 22 -8.95 14.16 27.49
CA LYS A 22 -9.40 14.39 28.87
C LYS A 22 -10.87 13.99 29.05
N ASN A 23 -11.20 13.50 30.23
CA ASN A 23 -12.59 13.41 30.66
C ASN A 23 -13.01 14.77 31.24
N GLU A 24 -14.10 15.35 30.75
CA GLU A 24 -14.60 16.66 31.18
C GLU A 24 -15.04 16.68 32.66
N GLU A 25 -15.48 15.55 33.21
CA GLU A 25 -15.92 15.46 34.61
C GLU A 25 -14.75 15.42 35.59
N THR A 26 -13.68 14.68 35.25
CA THR A 26 -12.55 14.47 36.17
C THR A 26 -11.38 15.40 35.88
N GLY A 27 -11.31 16.01 34.70
CA GLY A 27 -10.18 16.80 34.23
C GLY A 27 -8.90 15.98 33.96
N LEU A 28 -8.98 14.64 34.03
CA LEU A 28 -7.86 13.72 33.83
C LEU A 28 -7.97 12.98 32.50
N LEU A 29 -6.83 12.63 31.92
CA LEU A 29 -6.73 11.87 30.67
C LEU A 29 -6.61 10.36 30.95
N PRO A 30 -7.55 9.52 30.48
CA PRO A 30 -7.43 8.06 30.56
C PRO A 30 -6.41 7.53 29.56
N VAL A 31 -5.29 6.96 30.04
CA VAL A 31 -4.19 6.49 29.19
C VAL A 31 -4.62 5.37 28.23
N GLY A 32 -5.48 4.46 28.69
CA GLY A 32 -6.02 3.39 27.83
C GLY A 32 -6.78 3.93 26.61
N LYS A 33 -7.53 5.02 26.73
CA LYS A 33 -8.23 5.66 25.61
C LYS A 33 -7.23 6.27 24.61
N PHE A 34 -6.21 6.94 25.12
CA PHE A 34 -5.14 7.53 24.31
C PHE A 34 -4.35 6.46 23.54
N LEU A 35 -3.90 5.39 24.22
CA LEU A 35 -3.14 4.31 23.57
C LEU A 35 -4.00 3.50 22.59
N ALA A 36 -5.29 3.31 22.89
CA ALA A 36 -6.23 2.70 21.95
C ALA A 36 -6.38 3.54 20.68
N ALA A 37 -6.50 4.86 20.81
CA ALA A 37 -6.59 5.77 19.68
C ALA A 37 -5.27 5.85 18.89
N LEU A 38 -4.12 5.80 19.57
CA LEU A 38 -2.83 5.71 18.89
C LEU A 38 -2.73 4.41 18.07
N ARG A 39 -3.19 3.29 18.62
CA ARG A 39 -3.25 2.01 17.90
C ARG A 39 -4.16 2.06 16.67
N THR A 40 -5.27 2.80 16.71
CA THR A 40 -6.14 2.96 15.54
C THR A 40 -5.47 3.72 14.39
N THR A 41 -4.46 4.53 14.66
CA THR A 41 -3.65 5.17 13.60
C THR A 41 -2.72 4.18 12.88
N GLY A 42 -2.54 2.96 13.43
CA GLY A 42 -1.67 1.91 12.91
C GLY A 42 -0.33 1.77 13.62
N ILE A 43 0.03 2.69 14.54
CA ILE A 43 1.25 2.58 15.33
C ILE A 43 1.10 1.50 16.40
N ARG A 44 2.04 0.56 16.44
CA ARG A 44 2.07 -0.52 17.44
C ARG A 44 2.83 -0.12 18.70
N LYS A 45 2.51 -0.76 19.82
CA LYS A 45 3.18 -0.54 21.11
C LYS A 45 4.67 -0.88 21.11
N ASN A 46 5.09 -1.79 20.22
CA ASN A 46 6.48 -2.20 20.06
C ASN A 46 7.25 -1.37 19.02
N ASP A 47 6.67 -0.30 18.48
CA ASP A 47 7.40 0.64 17.61
C ASP A 47 8.53 1.30 18.43
N ALA A 48 9.77 1.26 17.92
CA ALA A 48 10.93 1.75 18.66
C ALA A 48 10.86 3.26 18.93
N ARG A 49 10.15 4.01 18.07
CA ARG A 49 9.98 5.46 18.16
C ARG A 49 8.98 5.92 19.22
N VAL A 50 8.21 4.99 19.82
CA VAL A 50 7.34 5.28 20.98
C VAL A 50 7.82 4.60 22.26
N LYS A 51 9.00 3.99 22.23
CA LYS A 51 9.58 3.26 23.37
C LYS A 51 9.75 4.15 24.60
N GLU A 52 10.13 5.41 24.43
CA GLU A 52 10.34 6.36 25.52
C GLU A 52 9.02 6.74 26.20
N VAL A 53 7.96 7.00 25.42
CA VAL A 53 6.60 7.20 25.94
C VAL A 53 6.14 6.00 26.75
N MET A 54 6.32 4.79 26.23
CA MET A 54 5.95 3.57 26.95
C MET A 54 6.76 3.44 28.25
N HIS A 55 8.06 3.68 28.21
CA HIS A 55 8.92 3.64 29.40
C HIS A 55 8.51 4.68 30.46
N SER A 56 8.22 5.92 30.04
CA SER A 56 7.73 6.98 30.92
C SER A 56 6.40 6.61 31.56
N LEU A 57 5.48 6.00 30.81
CA LEU A 57 4.22 5.49 31.36
C LEU A 57 4.45 4.38 32.41
N TYR A 58 5.36 3.45 32.16
CA TYR A 58 5.73 2.42 33.15
C TYR A 58 6.34 3.02 34.41
N LYS A 59 7.19 4.06 34.28
CA LYS A 59 7.79 4.76 35.41
C LYS A 59 6.73 5.43 36.27
N VAL A 60 5.84 6.20 35.65
CA VAL A 60 4.71 6.86 36.36
C VAL A 60 3.81 5.82 37.03
N HIS A 61 3.55 4.69 36.35
CA HIS A 61 2.77 3.61 36.93
C HIS A 61 3.38 3.06 38.23
N LYS A 62 4.70 2.81 38.21
CA LYS A 62 5.44 2.30 39.36
C LYS A 62 5.46 3.29 40.53
N GLU A 63 5.58 4.58 40.25
CA GLU A 63 5.59 5.65 41.26
C GLU A 63 4.20 5.88 41.89
N SER A 64 3.12 5.57 41.16
CA SER A 64 1.75 5.73 41.64
C SER A 64 1.27 4.64 42.64
N ASN A 65 2.16 3.76 43.11
CA ASN A 65 1.90 2.68 44.09
C ASN A 65 0.71 1.76 43.72
N PHE A 66 0.36 1.65 42.45
CA PHE A 66 -0.68 0.75 41.96
C PHE A 66 -0.11 -0.68 41.85
N GLU A 67 -0.26 -1.48 42.90
CA GLU A 67 0.09 -2.90 42.88
C GLU A 67 -0.81 -3.64 41.87
N GLY A 68 -0.22 -4.14 40.77
CA GLY A 68 -0.86 -5.12 39.87
C GLY A 68 -1.63 -4.57 38.66
N GLY A 69 -1.43 -3.31 38.25
CA GLY A 69 -2.09 -2.71 37.08
C GLY A 69 -1.28 -2.75 35.76
N SER A 70 -1.97 -2.54 34.63
CA SER A 70 -1.33 -2.16 33.36
C SER A 70 -1.17 -0.63 33.32
N PRO A 71 -0.12 -0.07 32.69
CA PRO A 71 0.00 1.39 32.51
C PRO A 71 -1.22 2.02 31.81
N GLU A 72 -2.04 1.22 31.12
CA GLU A 72 -3.27 1.65 30.47
C GLU A 72 -4.37 2.09 31.45
N THR A 73 -4.33 1.64 32.71
CA THR A 73 -5.33 2.02 33.72
C THR A 73 -5.07 3.39 34.33
N LEU A 74 -3.92 4.00 34.03
CA LEU A 74 -3.53 5.31 34.53
C LEU A 74 -4.47 6.42 34.05
N LYS A 75 -4.66 7.40 34.93
CA LYS A 75 -5.31 8.68 34.64
C LYS A 75 -4.29 9.77 34.92
N LEU A 76 -3.89 10.49 33.87
CA LEU A 76 -2.83 11.49 33.96
C LEU A 76 -3.42 12.88 34.05
N ASP A 77 -2.81 13.73 34.87
CA ASP A 77 -3.03 15.17 34.83
C ASP A 77 -2.29 15.80 33.64
N ARG A 78 -2.60 17.07 33.36
CA ARG A 78 -2.04 17.77 32.20
C ARG A 78 -0.51 17.81 32.23
N LYS A 79 0.08 18.08 33.38
CA LYS A 79 1.53 18.22 33.51
C LYS A 79 2.24 16.89 33.25
N THR A 80 1.79 15.83 33.90
CA THR A 80 2.41 14.49 33.75
C THR A 80 2.24 13.97 32.33
N PHE A 81 1.08 14.19 31.69
CA PHE A 81 0.88 13.79 30.30
C PHE A 81 1.89 14.47 29.35
N LYS A 82 2.11 15.77 29.51
CA LYS A 82 3.08 16.52 28.70
C LYS A 82 4.49 15.96 28.84
N GLU A 83 4.92 15.69 30.07
CA GLU A 83 6.24 15.10 30.35
C GLU A 83 6.39 13.71 29.73
N VAL A 84 5.33 12.89 29.77
CA VAL A 84 5.31 11.55 29.17
C VAL A 84 5.44 11.59 27.65
N ILE A 85 4.71 12.48 26.96
CA ILE A 85 4.68 12.51 25.49
C ILE A 85 5.77 13.35 24.85
N ALA A 86 6.41 14.24 25.60
CA ALA A 86 7.41 15.18 25.09
C ALA A 86 8.49 14.54 24.19
N PRO A 87 9.06 13.36 24.51
CA PRO A 87 10.13 12.78 23.68
C PRO A 87 9.66 12.37 22.28
N ASN A 88 8.39 11.97 22.12
CA ASN A 88 7.86 11.44 20.87
C ASN A 88 6.66 12.24 20.33
N ILE A 89 6.51 13.50 20.77
CA ILE A 89 5.38 14.39 20.45
C ILE A 89 5.19 14.60 18.95
N VAL A 90 6.27 14.68 18.18
CA VAL A 90 6.21 14.94 16.73
C VAL A 90 5.50 13.80 16.01
N LEU A 91 5.90 12.55 16.28
CA LEU A 91 5.27 11.36 15.70
C LEU A 91 3.81 11.23 16.12
N ILE A 92 3.54 11.38 17.42
CA ILE A 92 2.19 11.29 17.99
C ILE A 92 1.27 12.36 17.40
N THR A 93 1.76 13.59 17.27
CA THR A 93 0.99 14.69 16.69
C THR A 93 0.68 14.44 15.21
N ARG A 94 1.66 13.93 14.44
CA ARG A 94 1.42 13.54 13.03
C ARG A 94 0.35 12.45 12.93
N ALA A 95 0.40 11.45 13.81
CA ALA A 95 -0.57 10.36 13.86
C ALA A 95 -2.00 10.87 14.09
N PHE A 96 -2.21 11.72 15.10
CA PHE A 96 -3.54 12.23 15.45
C PHE A 96 -4.06 13.34 14.54
N ARG A 97 -3.16 14.03 13.81
CA ARG A 97 -3.55 14.97 12.74
C ARG A 97 -3.75 14.28 11.39
N SER A 98 -3.72 12.94 11.36
CA SER A 98 -3.87 12.12 10.16
C SER A 98 -2.83 12.43 9.07
N GLN A 99 -1.66 12.96 9.46
CA GLN A 99 -0.56 13.34 8.57
C GLN A 99 0.36 12.17 8.19
N PHE A 100 -0.14 10.95 8.31
CA PHE A 100 0.52 9.78 7.75
C PHE A 100 0.12 9.58 6.30
N VAL A 101 0.95 8.83 5.58
CA VAL A 101 0.79 8.52 4.16
C VAL A 101 -0.55 7.84 3.85
N ILE A 102 -1.12 7.12 4.82
CA ILE A 102 -2.51 6.64 4.79
C ILE A 102 -3.26 7.27 5.97
N PRO A 103 -4.00 8.38 5.75
CA PRO A 103 -4.71 9.10 6.80
C PRO A 103 -5.80 8.26 7.49
N ASP A 104 -6.64 7.58 6.70
CA ASP A 104 -7.71 6.70 7.18
C ASP A 104 -7.26 5.23 7.12
N PHE A 105 -6.40 4.87 8.07
CA PHE A 105 -5.81 3.54 8.11
C PHE A 105 -6.85 2.44 8.40
N GLN A 106 -7.92 2.75 9.13
CA GLN A 106 -8.96 1.77 9.47
C GLN A 106 -9.81 1.40 8.25
N ASP A 107 -10.17 2.36 7.40
CA ASP A 107 -10.87 2.05 6.14
C ASP A 107 -9.97 1.25 5.19
N PHE A 108 -8.69 1.63 5.09
CA PHE A 108 -7.72 0.88 4.31
C PHE A 108 -7.57 -0.56 4.80
N ILE A 109 -7.54 -0.79 6.12
CA ILE A 109 -7.50 -2.15 6.70
C ILE A 109 -8.70 -2.99 6.22
N LYS A 110 -9.91 -2.44 6.19
CA LYS A 110 -11.10 -3.19 5.74
C LYS A 110 -10.94 -3.70 4.31
N ASP A 111 -10.44 -2.85 3.41
CA ASP A 111 -10.14 -3.28 2.03
C ASP A 111 -9.07 -4.39 2.01
N ILE A 112 -8.01 -4.30 2.84
CA ILE A 112 -6.99 -5.36 2.96
C ILE A 112 -7.59 -6.67 3.48
N GLU A 113 -8.49 -6.62 4.47
CA GLU A 113 -9.18 -7.78 5.02
C GLU A 113 -10.06 -8.47 3.97
N GLU A 114 -10.83 -7.70 3.20
CA GLU A 114 -11.64 -8.23 2.09
C GLU A 114 -10.78 -9.00 1.08
N MET A 115 -9.66 -8.42 0.66
CA MET A 115 -8.72 -9.08 -0.26
C MET A 115 -8.05 -10.31 0.36
N TYR A 116 -7.73 -10.26 1.65
CA TYR A 116 -7.18 -11.42 2.37
C TYR A 116 -8.16 -12.59 2.34
N TRP A 117 -9.45 -12.36 2.63
CA TRP A 117 -10.47 -13.40 2.64
C TRP A 117 -10.78 -13.92 1.22
N ALA A 118 -10.77 -13.05 0.21
CA ALA A 118 -10.91 -13.45 -1.19
C ALA A 118 -9.76 -14.34 -1.67
N ALA A 119 -8.52 -14.03 -1.28
CA ALA A 119 -7.36 -14.86 -1.61
C ALA A 119 -7.30 -16.16 -0.79
N LYS A 120 -7.85 -16.17 0.43
CA LYS A 120 -7.84 -17.36 1.30
C LYS A 120 -8.62 -18.53 0.72
N SER A 121 -9.70 -18.27 -0.03
CA SER A 121 -10.53 -19.31 -0.65
C SER A 121 -9.85 -19.98 -1.86
N ASN A 122 -8.77 -19.41 -2.37
CA ASN A 122 -7.99 -19.99 -3.46
C ASN A 122 -7.15 -21.16 -2.93
N THR A 123 -7.36 -22.34 -3.51
CA THR A 123 -6.67 -23.59 -3.18
C THR A 123 -5.76 -24.08 -4.31
N ASP A 124 -5.49 -23.22 -5.31
CA ASP A 124 -4.63 -23.55 -6.43
C ASP A 124 -3.16 -23.68 -6.03
N GLY A 125 -2.42 -24.42 -6.87
CA GLY A 125 -0.98 -24.59 -6.74
C GLY A 125 -0.58 -25.78 -5.88
N LYS A 126 0.74 -25.92 -5.70
CA LYS A 126 1.34 -27.00 -4.91
C LYS A 126 2.56 -26.50 -4.18
N ASN A 127 2.81 -27.02 -2.99
CA ASN A 127 4.03 -26.72 -2.26
C ASN A 127 5.27 -27.12 -3.06
N ALA A 128 6.35 -26.37 -2.90
CA ALA A 128 7.66 -26.79 -3.38
C ALA A 128 8.04 -28.13 -2.73
N SER A 129 8.45 -29.10 -3.56
CA SER A 129 8.65 -30.49 -3.13
C SER A 129 10.04 -31.06 -3.38
N TYR A 130 10.97 -30.24 -3.91
CA TYR A 130 12.34 -30.67 -4.21
C TYR A 130 13.19 -30.85 -2.95
N ILE A 131 12.80 -30.28 -1.80
CA ILE A 131 13.36 -30.57 -0.49
C ILE A 131 12.26 -30.88 0.54
N PRO A 132 12.47 -31.84 1.47
CA PRO A 132 11.45 -32.26 2.43
C PRO A 132 10.90 -31.15 3.32
N GLN A 133 11.72 -30.16 3.67
CA GLN A 133 11.37 -29.09 4.60
C GLN A 133 10.29 -28.16 4.02
N LEU A 134 10.32 -27.89 2.71
CA LEU A 134 9.30 -27.06 2.05
C LEU A 134 8.01 -27.87 1.81
N THR A 135 8.12 -29.16 1.52
CA THR A 135 6.95 -30.04 1.35
C THR A 135 6.09 -30.10 2.62
N ARG A 136 6.73 -30.04 3.80
CA ARG A 136 6.07 -30.11 5.12
C ARG A 136 5.28 -28.87 5.50
N ALA A 137 5.46 -27.74 4.81
CA ALA A 137 4.67 -26.54 5.08
C ALA A 137 3.17 -26.82 4.87
N SER A 138 2.30 -26.26 5.70
CA SER A 138 0.86 -26.45 5.51
C SER A 138 0.40 -25.71 4.25
N PRO A 139 -0.29 -26.37 3.29
CA PRO A 139 -0.85 -25.69 2.13
C PRO A 139 -1.95 -24.69 2.53
N GLU A 140 -2.55 -24.84 3.70
CA GLU A 140 -3.57 -23.93 4.21
C GLU A 140 -3.01 -22.63 4.77
N SER A 141 -1.69 -22.56 5.01
CA SER A 141 -1.09 -21.37 5.59
C SER A 141 -1.24 -20.15 4.68
N TRP A 142 -1.71 -19.06 5.28
CA TRP A 142 -1.91 -17.78 4.59
C TRP A 142 -1.73 -16.62 5.56
N GLY A 143 -0.75 -15.76 5.28
CA GLY A 143 -0.50 -14.55 6.06
C GLY A 143 -0.24 -13.34 5.19
N VAL A 144 -0.76 -12.18 5.59
CA VAL A 144 -0.52 -10.88 4.96
C VAL A 144 -0.14 -9.87 6.03
N SER A 145 1.00 -9.21 5.86
CA SER A 145 1.44 -8.10 6.71
C SER A 145 1.77 -6.87 5.88
N VAL A 146 1.36 -5.72 6.38
CA VAL A 146 1.55 -4.39 5.78
C VAL A 146 2.29 -3.49 6.76
N CYS A 147 3.28 -2.74 6.25
CA CYS A 147 3.97 -1.68 6.98
C CYS A 147 4.08 -0.44 6.10
N THR A 148 3.51 0.69 6.50
CA THR A 148 3.64 1.95 5.75
C THR A 148 4.99 2.62 6.01
N ILE A 149 5.37 3.58 5.15
CA ILE A 149 6.60 4.37 5.34
C ILE A 149 6.58 5.23 6.63
N ASP A 150 5.40 5.45 7.22
CA ASP A 150 5.25 6.13 8.51
C ASP A 150 5.21 5.15 9.70
N GLY A 151 5.33 3.84 9.47
CA GLY A 151 5.33 2.81 10.50
C GLY A 151 3.93 2.33 10.92
N GLN A 152 2.88 2.67 10.17
CA GLN A 152 1.55 2.09 10.38
C GLN A 152 1.59 0.63 9.98
N ARG A 153 1.09 -0.27 10.83
CA ARG A 153 1.20 -1.72 10.62
C ARG A 153 -0.12 -2.45 10.82
N PHE A 154 -0.44 -3.34 9.90
CA PHE A 154 -1.58 -4.26 9.98
C PHE A 154 -1.17 -5.65 9.51
N SER A 155 -1.66 -6.69 10.17
CA SER A 155 -1.32 -8.08 9.84
C SER A 155 -2.52 -8.99 10.10
N ILE A 156 -2.76 -9.95 9.20
CA ILE A 156 -3.88 -10.89 9.26
C ILE A 156 -3.45 -12.28 8.76
N GLY A 157 -3.90 -13.33 9.45
CA GLY A 157 -3.57 -14.72 9.15
C GLY A 157 -2.31 -15.23 9.86
N ASP A 158 -1.59 -16.16 9.23
CA ASP A 158 -0.43 -16.88 9.77
C ASP A 158 0.86 -16.05 9.72
N VAL A 159 0.81 -14.82 10.22
CA VAL A 159 1.83 -13.78 10.00
C VAL A 159 3.05 -13.87 10.92
N THR A 160 2.94 -14.63 12.01
CA THR A 160 4.03 -14.86 12.98
C THR A 160 4.78 -16.16 12.72
N VAL A 161 4.28 -17.01 11.83
CA VAL A 161 4.91 -18.28 11.48
C VAL A 161 6.22 -18.00 10.75
N PRO A 162 7.36 -18.53 11.23
CA PRO A 162 8.64 -18.35 10.55
C PRO A 162 8.69 -19.21 9.29
N PHE A 163 9.27 -18.65 8.23
CA PHE A 163 9.56 -19.33 6.99
C PHE A 163 10.93 -18.87 6.45
N THR A 164 11.55 -19.71 5.62
CA THR A 164 12.83 -19.35 5.00
C THR A 164 12.64 -18.28 3.92
N LEU A 165 13.55 -17.32 3.87
CA LEU A 165 13.50 -16.20 2.91
C LEU A 165 13.58 -16.68 1.46
N GLN A 166 14.38 -17.72 1.21
CA GLN A 166 14.61 -18.25 -0.12
C GLN A 166 15.02 -17.13 -1.09
N SER A 167 14.52 -17.14 -2.32
CA SER A 167 14.81 -16.10 -3.32
C SER A 167 14.42 -14.66 -2.89
N CYS A 168 13.63 -14.46 -1.83
CA CYS A 168 13.36 -13.12 -1.30
C CYS A 168 14.60 -12.48 -0.63
N SER A 169 15.64 -13.25 -0.33
CA SER A 169 16.92 -12.72 0.19
C SER A 169 17.74 -11.98 -0.88
N LYS A 170 17.57 -12.32 -2.16
CA LYS A 170 18.34 -11.79 -3.30
C LYS A 170 18.28 -10.26 -3.45
N PRO A 171 17.11 -9.60 -3.42
CA PRO A 171 17.08 -8.14 -3.46
C PRO A 171 17.78 -7.51 -2.26
N LEU A 172 17.77 -8.18 -1.10
CA LEU A 172 18.37 -7.66 0.14
C LEU A 172 19.91 -7.79 0.12
N THR A 173 20.45 -8.92 -0.34
CA THR A 173 21.91 -9.08 -0.52
C THR A 173 22.42 -8.16 -1.61
N TYR A 174 21.66 -7.96 -2.69
CA TYR A 174 21.97 -6.98 -3.72
C TYR A 174 21.96 -5.55 -3.19
N ALA A 175 20.96 -5.18 -2.37
CA ALA A 175 20.90 -3.88 -1.72
C ALA A 175 22.15 -3.63 -0.85
N MET A 176 22.56 -4.64 -0.08
CA MET A 176 23.78 -4.58 0.73
C MET A 176 25.02 -4.37 -0.13
N ALA A 177 25.18 -5.14 -1.21
CA ALA A 177 26.33 -5.03 -2.09
C ALA A 177 26.41 -3.64 -2.75
N LEU A 178 25.26 -3.07 -3.16
CA LEU A 178 25.22 -1.69 -3.67
C LEU A 178 25.62 -0.67 -2.61
N GLU A 179 25.22 -0.86 -1.36
CA GLU A 179 25.53 0.06 -0.27
C GLU A 179 27.02 0.05 0.11
N THR A 180 27.64 -1.14 0.15
CA THR A 180 29.02 -1.29 0.61
C THR A 180 30.04 -1.17 -0.50
N LEU A 181 29.74 -1.62 -1.72
CA LEU A 181 30.66 -1.63 -2.86
C LEU A 181 30.35 -0.57 -3.92
N GLY A 182 29.12 -0.05 -3.95
CA GLY A 182 28.66 0.88 -4.98
C GLY A 182 28.18 0.21 -6.27
N PRO A 183 27.34 0.89 -7.06
CA PRO A 183 26.74 0.33 -8.28
C PRO A 183 27.77 0.00 -9.36
N ASP A 184 28.82 0.82 -9.52
CA ASP A 184 29.83 0.63 -10.57
C ASP A 184 30.60 -0.68 -10.38
N VAL A 185 30.99 -0.98 -9.12
CA VAL A 185 31.68 -2.23 -8.80
C VAL A 185 30.74 -3.41 -8.99
N VAL A 186 29.52 -3.35 -8.46
CA VAL A 186 28.56 -4.47 -8.55
C VAL A 186 28.21 -4.78 -10.01
N HIS A 187 27.93 -3.76 -10.82
CA HIS A 187 27.53 -3.95 -12.22
C HIS A 187 28.69 -4.21 -13.17
N ASN A 188 29.93 -4.09 -12.70
CA ASN A 188 31.05 -4.70 -13.41
C ASN A 188 30.93 -6.23 -13.46
N TYR A 189 30.23 -6.84 -12.50
CA TYR A 189 30.08 -8.31 -12.41
C TYR A 189 28.69 -8.82 -12.78
N VAL A 190 27.61 -8.09 -12.47
CA VAL A 190 26.22 -8.52 -12.72
C VAL A 190 25.48 -7.51 -13.59
N GLY A 191 24.75 -7.98 -14.60
CA GLY A 191 23.93 -7.14 -15.47
C GLY A 191 22.71 -6.52 -14.79
N THR A 192 21.92 -5.79 -15.57
CA THR A 192 20.73 -5.05 -15.12
C THR A 192 19.47 -5.39 -15.91
N GLU A 193 19.52 -6.39 -16.78
CA GLU A 193 18.44 -6.68 -17.73
C GLU A 193 17.75 -8.01 -17.42
N PRO A 194 16.45 -8.15 -17.75
CA PRO A 194 15.81 -9.44 -17.75
C PRO A 194 16.47 -10.37 -18.78
N SER A 195 16.51 -11.67 -18.50
CA SER A 195 17.10 -12.66 -19.43
C SER A 195 16.24 -12.90 -20.67
N GLY A 196 14.91 -12.68 -20.59
CA GLY A 196 13.96 -13.08 -21.63
C GLY A 196 13.89 -14.59 -21.88
N ARG A 197 14.46 -15.37 -20.97
CA ARG A 197 14.59 -16.83 -20.99
C ARG A 197 14.11 -17.37 -19.65
N ASN A 198 13.78 -18.66 -19.62
CA ASN A 198 13.35 -19.29 -18.38
C ASN A 198 14.42 -19.08 -17.30
N PHE A 199 14.02 -18.73 -16.07
CA PHE A 199 14.93 -18.54 -14.94
C PHE A 199 15.74 -19.82 -14.64
N ASN A 200 15.27 -20.94 -15.18
CA ASN A 200 15.88 -22.25 -15.07
C ASN A 200 17.00 -22.55 -16.09
N GLU A 201 17.27 -21.67 -17.04
CA GLU A 201 18.34 -21.88 -18.02
C GLU A 201 19.73 -21.48 -17.48
N LEU A 202 20.76 -22.19 -17.92
CA LEU A 202 22.17 -21.91 -17.59
C LEU A 202 22.74 -20.99 -18.66
N ILE A 203 22.46 -19.69 -18.54
CA ILE A 203 22.86 -18.68 -19.53
C ILE A 203 23.50 -17.47 -18.85
N LEU A 204 24.40 -16.83 -19.60
CA LEU A 204 24.99 -15.53 -19.30
C LEU A 204 24.61 -14.55 -20.40
N ASP A 205 24.75 -13.25 -20.12
CA ASP A 205 24.54 -12.19 -21.11
C ASP A 205 25.66 -12.17 -22.17
N TYR A 206 25.55 -11.25 -23.12
CA TYR A 206 26.52 -11.11 -24.21
C TYR A 206 27.92 -10.68 -23.74
N ASN A 207 28.05 -10.17 -22.51
CA ASN A 207 29.32 -9.82 -21.87
C ASN A 207 29.82 -10.93 -20.94
N MET A 208 29.21 -12.12 -20.96
CA MET A 208 29.54 -13.24 -20.08
C MET A 208 29.33 -12.92 -18.60
N LYS A 209 28.28 -12.15 -18.28
CA LYS A 209 27.84 -11.85 -16.91
C LYS A 209 26.46 -12.44 -16.64
N PRO A 210 26.10 -12.73 -15.38
CA PRO A 210 24.70 -13.00 -15.04
C PRO A 210 23.81 -11.82 -15.41
N HIS A 211 22.64 -12.08 -16.01
CA HIS A 211 21.75 -11.04 -16.51
C HIS A 211 21.32 -10.00 -15.46
N ASN A 212 21.03 -10.44 -14.23
CA ASN A 212 20.57 -9.59 -13.14
C ASN A 212 20.72 -10.31 -11.77
N PRO A 213 20.66 -9.61 -10.63
CA PRO A 213 20.83 -10.19 -9.30
C PRO A 213 19.59 -10.97 -8.79
N MET A 214 18.46 -10.93 -9.50
CA MET A 214 17.22 -11.60 -9.06
C MET A 214 17.16 -13.08 -9.45
N ILE A 215 18.02 -13.51 -10.39
CA ILE A 215 18.22 -14.92 -10.76
C ILE A 215 19.34 -15.56 -9.93
N ASN A 216 19.39 -16.90 -9.92
CA ASN A 216 20.38 -17.66 -9.13
C ASN A 216 21.83 -17.30 -9.48
N ALA A 217 22.15 -17.13 -10.77
CA ALA A 217 23.49 -16.77 -11.25
C ALA A 217 23.96 -15.46 -10.62
N GLY A 218 23.15 -14.41 -10.75
CA GLY A 218 23.48 -13.09 -10.23
C GLY A 218 23.50 -13.04 -8.72
N ALA A 219 22.61 -13.77 -8.04
CA ALA A 219 22.60 -13.85 -6.59
C ALA A 219 23.85 -14.55 -6.02
N ILE A 220 24.29 -15.66 -6.63
CA ILE A 220 25.57 -16.32 -6.28
C ILE A 220 26.72 -15.34 -6.50
N LEU A 221 26.71 -14.60 -7.61
CA LEU A 221 27.76 -13.65 -7.91
C LEU A 221 27.77 -12.48 -6.90
N VAL A 222 26.61 -11.91 -6.56
CA VAL A 222 26.47 -10.89 -5.50
C VAL A 222 26.99 -11.40 -4.16
N CYS A 223 26.64 -12.62 -3.75
CA CYS A 223 27.18 -13.24 -2.54
C CYS A 223 28.71 -13.37 -2.59
N SER A 224 29.28 -13.70 -3.76
CA SER A 224 30.73 -13.74 -3.92
C SER A 224 31.39 -12.37 -3.79
N LEU A 225 30.74 -11.29 -4.25
CA LEU A 225 31.24 -9.92 -4.08
C LEU A 225 31.28 -9.54 -2.60
N LEU A 226 30.20 -9.82 -1.86
CA LEU A 226 30.11 -9.57 -0.42
C LEU A 226 31.13 -10.41 0.38
N LYS A 227 31.43 -11.63 -0.08
CA LYS A 227 32.43 -12.50 0.57
C LYS A 227 33.87 -12.09 0.26
N THR A 228 34.14 -11.63 -0.96
CA THR A 228 35.52 -11.47 -1.49
C THR A 228 36.00 -10.02 -1.51
N LEU A 229 35.11 -9.04 -1.69
CA LEU A 229 35.48 -7.63 -1.89
C LEU A 229 35.11 -6.75 -0.70
N ASP A 230 33.91 -6.94 -0.15
CA ASP A 230 33.52 -6.28 1.09
C ASP A 230 34.24 -7.01 2.24
N LYS A 231 34.84 -6.30 3.20
CA LYS A 231 35.53 -6.85 4.40
C LYS A 231 36.11 -8.28 4.23
N PRO A 232 37.09 -8.48 3.33
CA PRO A 232 37.57 -9.80 2.94
C PRO A 232 38.25 -10.59 4.08
N GLU A 233 38.70 -9.89 5.12
CA GLU A 233 39.32 -10.45 6.32
C GLU A 233 38.36 -11.29 7.18
N MET A 234 37.04 -11.09 7.03
CA MET A 234 36.05 -11.83 7.81
C MET A 234 35.93 -13.29 7.37
N THR A 235 35.90 -14.18 8.36
CA THR A 235 35.53 -15.59 8.20
C THR A 235 34.10 -15.72 7.67
N LEU A 236 33.74 -16.91 7.18
CA LEU A 236 32.38 -17.15 6.67
C LEU A 236 31.31 -16.95 7.76
N ALA A 237 31.60 -17.30 9.02
CA ALA A 237 30.69 -17.08 10.14
C ALA A 237 30.46 -15.58 10.42
N GLU A 238 31.55 -14.81 10.52
CA GLU A 238 31.45 -13.35 10.72
C GLU A 238 30.74 -12.65 9.54
N LYS A 239 30.93 -13.17 8.33
CA LYS A 239 30.21 -12.70 7.14
C LYS A 239 28.72 -12.93 7.23
N PHE A 240 28.32 -14.11 7.71
CA PHE A 240 26.91 -14.42 7.90
C PHE A 240 26.27 -13.51 8.95
N ASP A 241 26.93 -13.33 10.11
CA ASP A 241 26.48 -12.39 11.15
C ASP A 241 26.38 -10.95 10.62
N TYR A 242 27.34 -10.53 9.78
CA TYR A 242 27.34 -9.21 9.17
C TYR A 242 26.13 -8.98 8.25
N VAL A 243 25.79 -9.96 7.40
CA VAL A 243 24.59 -9.88 6.54
C VAL A 243 23.31 -9.95 7.38
N MET A 244 23.27 -10.84 8.37
CA MET A 244 22.10 -10.99 9.23
C MET A 244 21.82 -9.72 10.04
N SER A 245 22.86 -9.05 10.53
CA SER A 245 22.76 -7.74 11.17
C SER A 245 22.24 -6.67 10.20
N PHE A 246 22.73 -6.66 8.96
CA PHE A 246 22.21 -5.75 7.94
C PHE A 246 20.72 -5.99 7.65
N PHE A 247 20.27 -7.24 7.55
CA PHE A 247 18.85 -7.58 7.38
C PHE A 247 18.04 -7.18 8.60
N SER A 248 18.55 -7.39 9.82
CA SER A 248 17.88 -6.97 11.05
C SER A 248 17.66 -5.46 11.09
N ARG A 249 18.65 -4.65 10.66
CA ARG A 249 18.50 -3.19 10.54
C ARG A 249 17.39 -2.80 9.55
N LEU A 250 17.30 -3.48 8.39
CA LEU A 250 16.19 -3.28 7.44
C LEU A 250 14.82 -3.61 8.07
N ALA A 251 14.77 -4.56 8.99
CA ALA A 251 13.57 -4.97 9.70
C ALA A 251 13.31 -4.21 11.01
N GLY A 252 14.03 -3.12 11.29
CA GLY A 252 13.86 -2.34 12.52
C GLY A 252 14.37 -3.05 13.77
N ASN A 253 15.45 -3.81 13.64
CA ASN A 253 16.13 -4.59 14.67
C ASN A 253 15.30 -5.76 15.22
N GLU A 254 14.31 -6.24 14.46
CA GLU A 254 13.66 -7.51 14.73
C GLU A 254 14.64 -8.68 14.53
N VAL A 255 14.42 -9.76 15.29
CA VAL A 255 15.31 -10.92 15.28
C VAL A 255 14.97 -11.83 14.10
N LEU A 256 15.96 -12.04 13.22
CA LEU A 256 15.88 -13.08 12.19
C LEU A 256 16.26 -14.44 12.76
N GLY A 257 15.71 -15.50 12.17
CA GLY A 257 16.11 -16.89 12.44
C GLY A 257 17.04 -17.44 11.37
N PHE A 258 17.40 -18.71 11.52
CA PHE A 258 18.16 -19.47 10.53
C PHE A 258 17.76 -20.94 10.56
N ASN A 259 17.38 -21.48 9.41
CA ASN A 259 16.98 -22.87 9.30
C ASN A 259 18.13 -23.75 8.80
N ASN A 260 18.88 -24.34 9.73
CA ASN A 260 19.99 -25.23 9.37
C ASN A 260 19.53 -26.46 8.56
N ALA A 261 18.33 -26.98 8.80
CA ALA A 261 17.83 -28.14 8.07
C ALA A 261 17.57 -27.82 6.59
N VAL A 262 16.98 -26.64 6.31
CA VAL A 262 16.82 -26.15 4.92
C VAL A 262 18.18 -25.89 4.30
N PHE A 263 19.12 -25.25 5.01
CA PHE A 263 20.48 -25.03 4.50
C PHE A 263 21.16 -26.33 4.04
N LEU A 264 21.11 -27.39 4.88
CA LEU A 264 21.70 -28.68 4.53
C LEU A 264 21.02 -29.30 3.31
N SER A 265 19.68 -29.30 3.25
CA SER A 265 18.94 -29.89 2.13
C SER A 265 19.08 -29.10 0.83
N GLU A 266 19.08 -27.77 0.88
CA GLU A 266 19.39 -26.92 -0.28
C GLU A 266 20.79 -27.21 -0.81
N ARG A 267 21.78 -27.32 0.09
CA ARG A 267 23.16 -27.62 -0.28
C ARG A 267 23.31 -29.01 -0.91
N GLU A 268 22.57 -30.01 -0.45
CA GLU A 268 22.56 -31.36 -1.01
C GLU A 268 21.85 -31.45 -2.36
N ALA A 269 20.77 -30.67 -2.56
CA ALA A 269 19.98 -30.65 -3.80
C ALA A 269 20.48 -29.62 -4.85
N ALA A 270 21.65 -29.03 -4.62
CA ALA A 270 22.15 -27.85 -5.35
C ALA A 270 22.91 -28.13 -6.66
N ASP A 271 22.78 -29.31 -7.28
CA ASP A 271 23.56 -29.70 -8.46
C ASP A 271 23.55 -28.62 -9.56
N ARG A 272 22.37 -28.04 -9.81
CA ARG A 272 22.21 -26.98 -10.81
C ARG A 272 22.91 -25.68 -10.42
N ASN A 273 22.86 -25.29 -9.15
CA ASN A 273 23.59 -24.12 -8.68
C ASN A 273 25.11 -24.34 -8.77
N TYR A 274 25.60 -25.56 -8.48
CA TYR A 274 27.02 -25.90 -8.65
C TYR A 274 27.44 -25.88 -10.13
N ALA A 275 26.64 -26.45 -11.02
CA ALA A 275 26.88 -26.39 -12.46
C ALA A 275 27.01 -24.94 -12.95
N LEU A 276 26.09 -24.07 -12.51
CA LEU A 276 26.13 -22.65 -12.78
C LEU A 276 27.37 -21.96 -12.20
N GLY A 277 27.75 -22.32 -10.97
CA GLY A 277 28.95 -21.82 -10.31
C GLY A 277 30.23 -22.17 -11.09
N PHE A 278 30.36 -23.40 -11.55
CA PHE A 278 31.49 -23.82 -12.39
C PHE A 278 31.47 -23.14 -13.76
N TYR A 279 30.30 -23.00 -14.38
CA TYR A 279 30.14 -22.31 -15.66
C TYR A 279 30.55 -20.83 -15.57
N MET A 280 30.11 -20.12 -14.52
CA MET A 280 30.54 -18.75 -14.24
C MET A 280 32.05 -18.65 -13.97
N ARG A 281 32.64 -19.68 -13.34
CA ARG A 281 34.09 -19.70 -13.05
C ARG A 281 34.92 -19.86 -14.32
N GLU A 282 34.50 -20.73 -15.25
CA GLU A 282 35.14 -20.91 -16.55
C GLU A 282 35.17 -19.60 -17.35
N HIS A 283 34.08 -18.84 -17.28
CA HIS A 283 33.96 -17.53 -17.95
C HIS A 283 34.52 -16.35 -17.15
N LYS A 284 35.24 -16.61 -16.05
CA LYS A 284 35.88 -15.59 -15.20
C LYS A 284 34.92 -14.52 -14.68
N CYS A 285 33.67 -14.90 -14.39
CA CYS A 285 32.67 -13.97 -13.87
C CYS A 285 32.98 -13.52 -12.43
N TYR A 286 33.76 -14.29 -11.66
CA TYR A 286 34.04 -13.99 -10.25
C TYR A 286 35.21 -13.02 -10.06
N PRO A 287 35.24 -12.26 -8.96
CA PRO A 287 36.43 -11.54 -8.53
C PRO A 287 37.65 -12.47 -8.37
N GLU A 288 38.84 -11.89 -8.45
CA GLU A 288 40.06 -12.61 -8.14
C GLU A 288 40.03 -13.16 -6.70
N LYS A 289 40.61 -14.34 -6.48
CA LYS A 289 40.69 -15.04 -5.18
C LYS A 289 39.35 -15.56 -4.61
N THR A 290 38.28 -15.53 -5.39
CA THR A 290 37.00 -16.14 -4.96
C THR A 290 37.12 -17.66 -4.77
N ASN A 291 36.76 -18.13 -3.57
CA ASN A 291 36.53 -19.55 -3.31
C ASN A 291 35.06 -19.90 -3.61
N LEU A 292 34.83 -20.64 -4.70
CA LEU A 292 33.49 -21.00 -5.14
C LEU A 292 32.70 -21.76 -4.06
N ARG A 293 33.33 -22.71 -3.36
CA ARG A 293 32.64 -23.54 -2.36
C ARG A 293 32.13 -22.69 -1.20
N GLU A 294 32.97 -21.80 -0.68
CA GLU A 294 32.58 -20.88 0.38
C GLU A 294 31.48 -19.91 -0.07
N CYS A 295 31.55 -19.43 -1.31
CA CYS A 295 30.50 -18.54 -1.85
C CYS A 295 29.17 -19.25 -2.02
N MET A 296 29.19 -20.52 -2.41
CA MET A 296 28.00 -21.37 -2.52
C MET A 296 27.39 -21.62 -1.14
N ASP A 297 28.21 -22.01 -0.16
CA ASP A 297 27.75 -22.18 1.22
C ASP A 297 27.15 -20.88 1.77
N PHE A 298 27.80 -19.73 1.53
CA PHE A 298 27.30 -18.42 1.92
C PHE A 298 25.96 -18.08 1.26
N TYR A 299 25.82 -18.35 -0.04
CA TYR A 299 24.57 -18.17 -0.78
C TYR A 299 23.43 -19.02 -0.19
N PHE A 300 23.68 -20.29 0.10
CA PHE A 300 22.67 -21.17 0.72
C PHE A 300 22.31 -20.72 2.14
N GLN A 301 23.29 -20.23 2.90
CA GLN A 301 23.04 -19.65 4.23
C GLN A 301 22.09 -18.45 4.14
N CYS A 302 22.34 -17.50 3.23
CA CYS A 302 21.47 -16.34 3.03
C CYS A 302 20.04 -16.72 2.59
N CYS A 303 19.87 -17.74 1.74
CA CYS A 303 18.56 -18.26 1.37
C CYS A 303 17.81 -18.95 2.52
N SER A 304 18.56 -19.50 3.48
CA SER A 304 18.02 -20.29 4.60
C SER A 304 17.79 -19.48 5.88
N MET A 305 18.02 -18.16 5.85
CA MET A 305 17.57 -17.25 6.91
C MET A 305 16.04 -17.33 7.05
N GLU A 306 15.54 -17.19 8.27
CA GLU A 306 14.11 -17.21 8.57
C GLU A 306 13.60 -15.83 8.97
N ALA A 307 12.40 -15.52 8.50
CA ALA A 307 11.62 -14.37 8.94
C ALA A 307 10.14 -14.76 8.93
N ASN A 308 9.28 -13.85 9.39
CA ASN A 308 7.84 -13.97 9.25
C ASN A 308 7.29 -12.80 8.43
N CYS A 309 5.98 -12.79 8.16
CA CYS A 309 5.38 -11.73 7.33
C CYS A 309 5.59 -10.34 7.92
N ASP A 310 5.52 -10.22 9.24
CA ASP A 310 5.71 -8.95 9.95
C ASP A 310 7.09 -8.36 9.71
N ILE A 311 8.15 -9.15 9.91
CA ILE A 311 9.54 -8.76 9.66
C ILE A 311 9.75 -8.37 8.20
N MET A 312 9.27 -9.20 7.28
CA MET A 312 9.43 -8.97 5.84
C MET A 312 8.68 -7.72 5.34
N SER A 313 7.50 -7.43 5.90
CA SER A 313 6.77 -6.20 5.57
C SER A 313 7.55 -4.94 5.95
N ILE A 314 8.27 -4.96 7.09
CA ILE A 314 9.13 -3.84 7.52
C ILE A 314 10.31 -3.69 6.55
N MET A 315 10.96 -4.79 6.15
CA MET A 315 12.05 -4.74 5.17
C MET A 315 11.59 -4.14 3.82
N ALA A 316 10.42 -4.56 3.32
CA ALA A 316 9.82 -3.97 2.13
C ALA A 316 9.51 -2.48 2.33
N ALA A 317 9.04 -2.08 3.51
CA ALA A 317 8.72 -0.70 3.81
C ALA A 317 9.97 0.18 3.93
N THR A 318 11.09 -0.37 4.41
CA THR A 318 12.40 0.29 4.37
C THR A 318 12.84 0.57 2.93
N LEU A 319 12.60 -0.36 2.00
CA LEU A 319 12.81 -0.10 0.57
C LEU A 319 11.79 0.92 0.01
N ALA A 320 10.53 0.87 0.45
CA ALA A 320 9.51 1.86 0.06
C ALA A 320 9.88 3.28 0.50
N ASN A 321 10.55 3.41 1.65
CA ASN A 321 10.92 4.66 2.31
C ASN A 321 12.35 5.13 1.94
N GLY A 322 12.85 4.76 0.76
CA GLY A 322 14.14 5.25 0.28
C GLY A 322 15.35 4.80 1.10
N GLY A 323 15.22 3.71 1.88
CA GLY A 323 16.30 3.12 2.66
C GLY A 323 16.29 3.49 4.14
N ILE A 324 15.29 4.25 4.60
CA ILE A 324 15.09 4.61 6.00
C ILE A 324 14.08 3.65 6.63
N CYS A 325 14.45 2.95 7.69
CA CYS A 325 13.56 2.01 8.34
C CYS A 325 12.38 2.75 9.00
N PRO A 326 11.11 2.42 8.66
CA PRO A 326 9.95 3.23 9.05
C PRO A 326 9.58 3.13 10.54
N ILE A 327 10.18 2.20 11.29
CA ILE A 327 9.90 2.00 12.72
C ILE A 327 11.08 2.34 13.64
N THR A 328 12.23 2.74 13.07
CA THR A 328 13.41 3.17 13.83
C THR A 328 13.99 4.50 13.36
N ASP A 329 13.54 5.01 12.20
CA ASP A 329 14.11 6.16 11.48
C ASP A 329 15.60 6.00 11.12
N GLU A 330 16.12 4.78 11.20
CA GLU A 330 17.51 4.49 10.86
C GLU A 330 17.70 4.48 9.34
N LYS A 331 18.69 5.24 8.85
CA LYS A 331 19.12 5.14 7.45
C LYS A 331 19.99 3.90 7.25
N VAL A 332 19.41 2.88 6.64
CA VAL A 332 20.08 1.60 6.36
C VAL A 332 20.70 1.57 4.97
N LEU A 333 20.06 2.21 4.00
CA LEU A 333 20.46 2.25 2.59
C LEU A 333 20.46 3.68 2.04
N ARG A 334 21.27 3.93 1.01
CA ARG A 334 21.18 5.14 0.19
C ARG A 334 20.00 5.06 -0.78
N PRO A 335 19.32 6.19 -1.07
CA PRO A 335 18.21 6.21 -2.02
C PRO A 335 18.56 5.70 -3.43
N ASP A 336 19.79 5.95 -3.91
CA ASP A 336 20.23 5.45 -5.22
C ASP A 336 20.34 3.92 -5.24
N SER A 337 20.84 3.30 -4.17
CA SER A 337 20.89 1.84 -4.02
C SER A 337 19.47 1.26 -4.04
N VAL A 338 18.55 1.88 -3.30
CA VAL A 338 17.14 1.48 -3.26
C VAL A 338 16.47 1.59 -4.63
N ARG A 339 16.72 2.68 -5.37
CA ARG A 339 16.21 2.85 -6.74
C ARG A 339 16.63 1.68 -7.64
N ASN A 340 17.90 1.27 -7.57
CA ASN A 340 18.41 0.18 -8.39
C ASN A 340 17.79 -1.18 -7.99
N VAL A 341 17.62 -1.43 -6.69
CA VAL A 341 16.94 -2.63 -6.17
C VAL A 341 15.50 -2.70 -6.67
N LEU A 342 14.72 -1.63 -6.50
CA LEU A 342 13.32 -1.58 -6.90
C LEU A 342 13.15 -1.70 -8.41
N SER A 343 14.07 -1.14 -9.20
CA SER A 343 14.05 -1.27 -10.66
C SER A 343 14.18 -2.73 -11.09
N LEU A 344 15.13 -3.47 -10.50
CA LEU A 344 15.33 -4.89 -10.83
C LEU A 344 14.28 -5.81 -10.22
N MET A 345 13.71 -5.47 -9.06
CA MET A 345 12.55 -6.18 -8.53
C MET A 345 11.35 -6.03 -9.47
N HIS A 346 11.15 -4.85 -10.06
CA HIS A 346 10.06 -4.61 -11.01
C HIS A 346 10.20 -5.43 -12.29
N SER A 347 11.39 -5.48 -12.91
CA SER A 347 11.57 -6.15 -14.20
C SER A 347 11.94 -7.64 -14.09
N CYS A 348 12.51 -8.09 -12.97
CA CYS A 348 13.16 -9.41 -12.86
C CYS A 348 12.75 -10.21 -11.61
N GLY A 349 11.83 -9.72 -10.78
CA GLY A 349 11.62 -10.24 -9.43
C GLY A 349 10.68 -11.45 -9.30
N MET A 350 9.83 -11.73 -10.28
CA MET A 350 8.75 -12.73 -10.22
C MET A 350 8.99 -13.92 -11.16
N TYR A 351 10.25 -14.37 -11.25
CA TYR A 351 10.68 -15.43 -12.18
C TYR A 351 10.25 -15.13 -13.62
N ASP A 352 9.75 -16.11 -14.35
CA ASP A 352 9.30 -15.94 -15.74
C ASP A 352 8.01 -15.11 -15.83
N TYR A 353 7.30 -14.93 -14.70
CA TYR A 353 6.13 -14.07 -14.61
C TYR A 353 6.49 -12.57 -14.49
N SER A 354 7.77 -12.20 -14.35
CA SER A 354 8.18 -10.81 -14.11
C SER A 354 7.64 -9.80 -15.12
N GLY A 355 7.67 -10.13 -16.42
CA GLY A 355 7.15 -9.23 -17.46
C GLY A 355 5.63 -9.04 -17.36
N GLN A 356 4.88 -10.11 -17.11
CA GLN A 356 3.42 -10.04 -16.94
C GLN A 356 3.03 -9.35 -15.63
N PHE A 357 3.76 -9.60 -14.55
CA PHE A 357 3.56 -8.95 -13.26
C PHE A 357 3.82 -7.44 -13.37
N ALA A 358 4.91 -7.03 -14.02
CA ALA A 358 5.22 -5.62 -14.28
C ALA A 358 4.15 -4.93 -15.14
N PHE A 359 3.52 -5.66 -16.06
CA PHE A 359 2.47 -5.12 -16.93
C PHE A 359 1.09 -5.04 -16.25
N LYS A 360 0.70 -6.08 -15.50
CA LYS A 360 -0.64 -6.17 -14.87
C LYS A 360 -0.68 -5.49 -13.49
N VAL A 361 0.33 -5.75 -12.67
CA VAL A 361 0.41 -5.28 -11.27
C VAL A 361 1.28 -4.04 -11.16
N GLY A 362 2.38 -3.98 -11.90
CA GLY A 362 3.22 -2.78 -11.98
C GLY A 362 3.94 -2.40 -10.69
N LEU A 363 4.00 -3.29 -9.70
CA LEU A 363 4.73 -3.08 -8.44
C LEU A 363 6.08 -3.79 -8.45
N PRO A 364 7.14 -3.24 -7.84
CA PRO A 364 8.34 -4.01 -7.51
C PRO A 364 8.01 -5.13 -6.52
N ALA A 365 8.34 -6.38 -6.89
CA ALA A 365 8.13 -7.52 -6.00
C ALA A 365 9.24 -8.56 -6.16
N LYS A 366 9.40 -9.44 -5.17
CA LYS A 366 10.23 -10.65 -5.27
C LYS A 366 9.51 -11.83 -4.65
N SER A 367 9.36 -12.92 -5.40
CA SER A 367 8.84 -14.19 -4.88
C SER A 367 9.96 -15.12 -4.40
N GLY A 368 9.65 -15.94 -3.39
CA GLY A 368 10.45 -17.03 -2.88
C GLY A 368 9.69 -18.35 -2.94
N VAL A 369 10.41 -19.45 -3.19
CA VAL A 369 9.83 -20.81 -3.28
C VAL A 369 9.29 -21.34 -1.94
N SER A 370 9.50 -20.61 -0.85
CA SER A 370 8.81 -20.83 0.44
C SER A 370 7.35 -20.37 0.43
N GLY A 371 6.88 -19.73 -0.65
CA GLY A 371 5.55 -19.13 -0.74
C GLY A 371 5.51 -17.65 -0.33
N ALA A 372 6.65 -17.08 0.04
CA ALA A 372 6.75 -15.67 0.41
C ALA A 372 6.79 -14.76 -0.82
N MET A 373 6.16 -13.60 -0.74
CA MET A 373 6.33 -12.50 -1.67
C MET A 373 6.61 -11.20 -0.92
N LEU A 374 7.73 -10.58 -1.26
CA LEU A 374 8.12 -9.25 -0.80
C LEU A 374 7.65 -8.23 -1.82
N ILE A 375 6.70 -7.37 -1.47
CA ILE A 375 6.04 -6.42 -2.37
C ILE A 375 6.29 -5.00 -1.87
N VAL A 376 6.65 -4.08 -2.76
CA VAL A 376 6.93 -2.69 -2.41
C VAL A 376 6.00 -1.77 -3.19
N VAL A 377 5.33 -0.86 -2.48
CA VAL A 377 4.64 0.30 -3.06
C VAL A 377 5.49 1.53 -2.73
N PRO A 378 6.34 2.01 -3.66
CA PRO A 378 7.30 3.07 -3.37
C PRO A 378 6.63 4.32 -2.81
N ASN A 379 7.22 4.89 -1.75
CA ASN A 379 6.72 6.04 -1.01
C ASN A 379 5.36 5.83 -0.31
N VAL A 380 4.88 4.59 -0.15
CA VAL A 380 3.62 4.29 0.54
C VAL A 380 3.81 3.22 1.59
N MET A 381 4.19 2.00 1.18
CA MET A 381 4.24 0.85 2.09
C MET A 381 5.03 -0.33 1.53
N GLY A 382 5.46 -1.20 2.43
CA GLY A 382 5.88 -2.56 2.14
C GLY A 382 4.82 -3.57 2.55
N ILE A 383 4.68 -4.63 1.77
CA ILE A 383 3.76 -5.74 2.02
C ILE A 383 4.55 -7.04 1.96
N CYS A 384 4.26 -7.97 2.87
CA CYS A 384 4.65 -9.36 2.74
C CYS A 384 3.41 -10.24 2.72
N THR A 385 3.33 -11.12 1.72
CA THR A 385 2.33 -12.21 1.70
C THR A 385 3.06 -13.54 1.79
N TRP A 386 2.49 -14.51 2.48
CA TRP A 386 3.07 -15.85 2.57
C TRP A 386 2.00 -16.93 2.43
N SER A 387 2.09 -17.71 1.36
CA SER A 387 1.33 -18.95 1.17
C SER A 387 2.19 -19.99 0.44
N PRO A 388 2.47 -21.16 1.04
CA PRO A 388 3.33 -22.19 0.45
C PRO A 388 2.94 -22.73 -0.93
N PRO A 389 1.65 -22.87 -1.29
CA PRO A 389 1.26 -23.34 -2.62
C PRO A 389 1.70 -22.39 -3.74
N LEU A 390 2.48 -22.93 -4.68
CA LEU A 390 3.05 -22.21 -5.81
C LEU A 390 2.33 -22.56 -7.12
N ASP A 391 2.28 -21.59 -8.03
CA ASP A 391 1.92 -21.77 -9.42
C ASP A 391 3.04 -22.54 -10.19
N PRO A 392 2.81 -22.95 -11.45
CA PRO A 392 3.84 -23.62 -12.25
C PRO A 392 5.10 -22.79 -12.51
N LEU A 393 5.08 -21.48 -12.28
CA LEU A 393 6.21 -20.56 -12.46
C LEU A 393 6.98 -20.30 -11.14
N GLY A 394 6.53 -20.89 -10.03
CA GLY A 394 7.17 -20.81 -8.72
C GLY A 394 6.72 -19.65 -7.84
N ASN A 395 5.65 -18.94 -8.19
CA ASN A 395 5.09 -17.83 -7.42
C ASN A 395 3.91 -18.29 -6.54
N SER A 396 3.69 -17.64 -5.39
CA SER A 396 2.57 -17.96 -4.50
C SER A 396 1.22 -17.65 -5.16
N CYS A 397 0.31 -18.63 -5.26
CA CYS A 397 -1.00 -18.45 -5.89
C CYS A 397 -1.84 -17.37 -5.19
N ARG A 398 -1.97 -17.48 -3.86
CA ARG A 398 -2.71 -16.49 -3.04
C ARG A 398 -2.03 -15.12 -3.04
N GLY A 399 -0.69 -15.10 -3.02
CA GLY A 399 0.08 -13.86 -3.10
C GLY A 399 -0.13 -13.10 -4.42
N LEU A 400 -0.17 -13.82 -5.55
CA LEU A 400 -0.45 -13.24 -6.86
C LEU A 400 -1.88 -12.71 -6.95
N GLN A 401 -2.87 -13.48 -6.49
CA GLN A 401 -4.27 -13.03 -6.47
C GLN A 401 -4.43 -11.76 -5.62
N PHE A 402 -3.86 -11.75 -4.41
CA PHE A 402 -3.90 -10.58 -3.54
C PHE A 402 -3.32 -9.33 -4.23
N CYS A 403 -2.22 -9.47 -4.97
CA CYS A 403 -1.63 -8.35 -5.73
C CYS A 403 -2.54 -7.85 -6.87
N ASP A 404 -3.25 -8.75 -7.55
CA ASP A 404 -4.19 -8.39 -8.62
C ASP A 404 -5.42 -7.66 -8.06
N ASP A 405 -5.97 -8.12 -6.94
CA ASP A 405 -7.08 -7.46 -6.25
C ASP A 405 -6.65 -6.08 -5.71
N LEU A 406 -5.41 -5.97 -5.19
CA LEU A 406 -4.84 -4.72 -4.69
C LEU A 406 -4.83 -3.63 -5.78
N ILE A 407 -4.38 -3.95 -7.00
CA ILE A 407 -4.26 -2.97 -8.08
C ILE A 407 -5.60 -2.70 -8.80
N LYS A 408 -6.57 -3.61 -8.70
CA LYS A 408 -7.94 -3.38 -9.14
C LYS A 408 -8.64 -2.41 -8.20
N ARG A 409 -8.36 -2.50 -6.90
CA ARG A 409 -8.97 -1.66 -5.87
C ARG A 409 -8.33 -0.28 -5.76
N PHE A 410 -7.00 -0.22 -5.80
CA PHE A 410 -6.22 0.99 -5.54
C PHE A 410 -5.39 1.45 -6.72
N ASN A 411 -5.17 2.76 -6.82
CA ASN A 411 -4.31 3.38 -7.83
C ASN A 411 -2.80 3.28 -7.52
N PHE A 412 -2.34 2.07 -7.14
CA PHE A 412 -0.95 1.80 -6.77
C PHE A 412 -0.07 1.32 -7.92
N HIS A 413 -0.67 0.92 -9.06
CA HIS A 413 0.11 0.55 -10.23
C HIS A 413 1.07 1.70 -10.60
N LYS A 414 2.34 1.41 -10.89
CA LYS A 414 3.37 2.43 -11.14
C LYS A 414 3.01 3.46 -12.21
N TYR A 415 2.21 3.04 -13.19
CA TYR A 415 1.74 3.87 -14.30
C TYR A 415 0.28 4.33 -14.18
N ASP A 416 -0.38 4.10 -13.03
CA ASP A 416 -1.72 4.66 -12.78
C ASP A 416 -1.67 6.18 -12.56
N ASN A 417 -2.72 6.85 -12.98
CA ASN A 417 -2.84 8.30 -12.83
C ASN A 417 -3.36 8.68 -11.43
N ILE A 418 -2.64 9.52 -10.71
CA ILE A 418 -3.04 9.95 -9.37
C ILE A 418 -4.18 10.99 -9.42
N ARG A 419 -4.30 11.76 -10.50
CA ARG A 419 -5.29 12.85 -10.64
C ARG A 419 -6.63 12.39 -11.20
N TYR A 420 -6.60 11.58 -12.25
CA TYR A 420 -7.75 11.16 -13.05
C TYR A 420 -8.07 9.66 -12.87
N ALA A 421 -7.78 9.09 -11.70
CA ALA A 421 -7.99 7.68 -11.45
C ALA A 421 -9.48 7.31 -11.63
N SER A 422 -9.74 6.47 -12.62
CA SER A 422 -11.02 5.81 -12.87
C SER A 422 -11.37 4.91 -11.70
N HIS A 423 -12.53 5.09 -11.04
CA HIS A 423 -13.19 4.21 -10.03
C HIS A 423 -12.36 3.56 -8.90
N LYS A 424 -11.03 3.70 -8.89
CA LYS A 424 -10.08 3.15 -7.92
C LYS A 424 -9.96 4.09 -6.73
N LYS A 425 -9.67 3.52 -5.57
CA LYS A 425 -9.39 4.28 -4.34
C LYS A 425 -7.95 4.78 -4.33
N ASP A 426 -7.75 5.98 -3.79
CA ASP A 426 -6.44 6.49 -3.41
C ASP A 426 -6.38 6.69 -1.89
N PRO A 427 -5.78 5.77 -1.13
CA PRO A 427 -5.78 5.84 0.33
C PRO A 427 -4.83 6.93 0.87
N ARG A 428 -4.08 7.61 0.00
CA ARG A 428 -3.25 8.76 0.37
C ARG A 428 -4.05 10.06 0.53
N ARG A 429 -5.29 10.09 0.04
CA ARG A 429 -6.17 11.27 0.09
C ARG A 429 -7.15 11.19 1.25
N TYR A 430 -7.43 12.33 1.84
CA TYR A 430 -8.55 12.49 2.76
C TYR A 430 -9.87 12.39 2.00
N LYS A 431 -10.77 11.48 2.40
CA LYS A 431 -12.10 11.34 1.80
C LYS A 431 -12.90 12.65 1.86
N PHE A 432 -12.93 13.30 3.01
CA PHE A 432 -13.74 14.52 3.21
C PHE A 432 -13.12 15.76 2.56
N GLU A 433 -11.79 15.88 2.58
CA GLU A 433 -11.10 17.04 2.00
C GLU A 433 -11.14 17.00 0.47
N SER A 434 -11.02 15.82 -0.15
CA SER A 434 -11.08 15.69 -1.61
C SER A 434 -12.47 15.96 -2.17
N THR A 435 -13.53 15.41 -1.56
CA THR A 435 -14.91 15.71 -1.96
C THR A 435 -15.26 17.16 -1.69
N GLY A 436 -14.90 17.69 -0.51
CA GLY A 436 -15.13 19.09 -0.16
C GLY A 436 -14.40 20.06 -1.10
N LEU A 437 -13.14 19.80 -1.43
CA LEU A 437 -12.37 20.64 -2.36
C LEU A 437 -12.91 20.55 -3.79
N ASN A 438 -13.35 19.38 -4.22
CA ASN A 438 -14.02 19.21 -5.53
C ASN A 438 -15.32 20.00 -5.58
N ILE A 439 -16.17 19.92 -4.54
CA ILE A 439 -17.39 20.71 -4.40
C ILE A 439 -17.03 22.20 -4.47
N VAL A 440 -16.11 22.67 -3.64
CA VAL A 440 -15.72 24.09 -3.59
C VAL A 440 -15.18 24.57 -4.93
N ASN A 441 -14.31 23.80 -5.60
CA ASN A 441 -13.76 24.18 -6.90
C ASN A 441 -14.83 24.22 -8.00
N LEU A 442 -15.73 23.24 -8.02
CA LEU A 442 -16.85 23.19 -8.96
C LEU A 442 -17.77 24.39 -8.77
N LEU A 443 -18.20 24.63 -7.53
CA LEU A 443 -19.13 25.69 -7.17
C LEU A 443 -18.51 27.09 -7.35
N PHE A 444 -17.23 27.26 -7.05
CA PHE A 444 -16.52 28.52 -7.31
C PHE A 444 -16.38 28.79 -8.81
N SER A 445 -16.13 27.76 -9.62
CA SER A 445 -16.09 27.89 -11.09
C SER A 445 -17.45 28.30 -11.66
N ALA A 446 -18.53 27.76 -11.11
CA ALA A 446 -19.90 28.14 -11.45
C ALA A 446 -20.22 29.58 -11.04
N ALA A 447 -19.91 29.98 -9.81
CA ALA A 447 -20.15 31.32 -9.30
C ALA A 447 -19.34 32.41 -10.04
N SER A 448 -18.10 32.10 -10.43
CA SER A 448 -17.24 33.04 -11.18
C SER A 448 -17.54 33.11 -12.69
N GLY A 449 -18.39 32.21 -13.20
CA GLY A 449 -18.71 32.14 -14.63
C GLY A 449 -17.60 31.53 -15.49
N ASP A 450 -16.64 30.80 -14.92
CA ASP A 450 -15.58 30.13 -15.68
C ASP A 450 -16.10 28.85 -16.36
N LEU A 451 -16.73 29.03 -17.52
CA LEU A 451 -17.19 27.94 -18.38
C LEU A 451 -16.04 26.99 -18.77
N SER A 452 -14.81 27.49 -18.91
CA SER A 452 -13.67 26.66 -19.27
C SER A 452 -13.31 25.70 -18.14
N ALA A 453 -13.38 26.15 -16.88
CA ALA A 453 -13.23 25.28 -15.72
C ALA A 453 -14.36 24.26 -15.62
N LEU A 454 -15.62 24.66 -15.79
CA LEU A 454 -16.75 23.72 -15.80
C LEU A 454 -16.62 22.64 -16.88
N ARG A 455 -16.19 23.02 -18.09
CA ARG A 455 -15.86 22.06 -19.16
C ARG A 455 -14.76 21.08 -18.75
N ARG A 456 -13.68 21.58 -18.12
CA ARG A 456 -12.60 20.70 -17.62
C ARG A 456 -13.11 19.76 -16.53
N HIS A 457 -13.96 20.22 -15.61
CA HIS A 457 -14.55 19.39 -14.56
C HIS A 457 -15.41 18.28 -15.16
N HIS A 458 -16.31 18.62 -16.07
CA HIS A 458 -17.15 17.64 -16.75
C HIS A 458 -16.33 16.61 -17.56
N LEU A 459 -15.34 17.08 -18.34
CA LEU A 459 -14.43 16.19 -19.09
C LEU A 459 -13.59 15.28 -18.18
N SER A 460 -13.32 15.69 -16.94
CA SER A 460 -12.62 14.84 -15.96
C SER A 460 -13.51 13.78 -15.29
N GLY A 461 -14.80 13.71 -15.65
CA GLY A 461 -15.76 12.78 -15.06
C GLY A 461 -16.25 13.20 -13.67
N MET A 462 -16.11 14.48 -13.31
CA MET A 462 -16.63 15.02 -12.05
C MET A 462 -18.16 14.99 -12.06
N ASP A 463 -18.75 14.52 -10.96
CA ASP A 463 -20.19 14.62 -10.74
C ASP A 463 -20.60 16.10 -10.61
N MET A 464 -21.36 16.59 -11.59
CA MET A 464 -21.80 17.98 -11.66
C MET A 464 -23.04 18.25 -10.79
N THR A 465 -23.60 17.22 -10.12
CA THR A 465 -24.76 17.34 -9.23
C THR A 465 -24.39 17.59 -7.77
N LEU A 466 -23.09 17.61 -7.46
CA LEU A 466 -22.57 17.88 -6.12
C LEU A 466 -23.05 19.23 -5.56
N SER A 467 -23.33 19.26 -4.25
CA SER A 467 -23.84 20.42 -3.53
C SER A 467 -22.99 20.81 -2.31
N ASP A 468 -23.06 22.08 -1.91
CA ASP A 468 -22.45 22.57 -0.67
C ASP A 468 -23.25 22.15 0.58
N TYR A 469 -22.80 22.59 1.75
CA TYR A 469 -23.48 22.31 3.01
C TYR A 469 -24.91 22.87 3.06
N ASP A 470 -25.23 23.88 2.25
CA ASP A 470 -26.56 24.48 2.12
C ASP A 470 -27.41 23.81 1.02
N GLY A 471 -26.92 22.73 0.40
CA GLY A 471 -27.63 22.00 -0.65
C GLY A 471 -27.62 22.70 -2.02
N ARG A 472 -26.83 23.77 -2.20
CA ARG A 472 -26.75 24.50 -3.46
C ARG A 472 -25.78 23.80 -4.41
N THR A 473 -26.23 23.63 -5.65
CA THR A 473 -25.46 23.01 -6.75
C THR A 473 -24.82 24.07 -7.64
N ALA A 474 -23.98 23.63 -8.59
CA ALA A 474 -23.40 24.52 -9.60
C ALA A 474 -24.48 25.28 -10.41
N LEU A 475 -25.66 24.68 -10.58
CA LEU A 475 -26.78 25.31 -11.27
C LEU A 475 -27.39 26.46 -10.45
N HIS A 476 -27.54 26.30 -9.13
CA HIS A 476 -27.99 27.37 -8.24
C HIS A 476 -27.08 28.59 -8.35
N LEU A 477 -25.76 28.38 -8.20
CA LEU A 477 -24.80 29.47 -8.21
C LEU A 477 -24.67 30.14 -9.58
N SER A 478 -24.70 29.36 -10.67
CA SER A 478 -24.69 29.94 -12.03
C SER A 478 -25.94 30.76 -12.31
N ALA A 479 -27.09 30.34 -11.76
CA ALA A 479 -28.36 31.03 -11.93
C ALA A 479 -28.45 32.31 -11.07
N ALA A 480 -27.97 32.25 -9.83
CA ALA A 480 -27.90 33.38 -8.91
C ALA A 480 -26.98 34.50 -9.38
N GLU A 481 -25.87 34.17 -10.05
CA GLU A 481 -24.89 35.14 -10.58
C GLU A 481 -25.19 35.56 -12.04
N GLY A 482 -26.16 34.92 -12.70
CA GLY A 482 -26.60 35.27 -14.05
C GLY A 482 -25.73 34.75 -15.20
N HIS A 483 -24.93 33.71 -14.99
CA HIS A 483 -24.02 33.15 -16.00
C HIS A 483 -24.74 32.20 -16.96
N LEU A 484 -25.45 32.75 -17.96
CA LEU A 484 -26.25 31.97 -18.93
C LEU A 484 -25.46 30.84 -19.60
N ALA A 485 -24.22 31.09 -20.04
CA ALA A 485 -23.41 30.07 -20.72
C ALA A 485 -23.06 28.88 -19.81
N CYS A 486 -22.92 29.11 -18.50
CA CYS A 486 -22.72 28.05 -17.51
C CYS A 486 -24.01 27.24 -17.29
N VAL A 487 -25.16 27.92 -17.23
CA VAL A 487 -26.49 27.28 -17.10
C VAL A 487 -26.81 26.41 -18.31
N GLU A 488 -26.60 26.92 -19.52
CA GLU A 488 -26.75 26.16 -20.77
C GLU A 488 -25.86 24.92 -20.79
N PHE A 489 -24.58 25.08 -20.41
CA PHE A 489 -23.63 23.97 -20.34
C PHE A 489 -24.05 22.89 -19.33
N LEU A 490 -24.45 23.30 -18.13
CA LEU A 490 -24.85 22.37 -17.07
C LEU A 490 -26.11 21.57 -17.45
N LEU A 491 -27.11 22.22 -18.05
CA LEU A 491 -28.36 21.56 -18.42
C LEU A 491 -28.22 20.73 -19.70
N ALA A 492 -27.70 21.33 -20.78
CA ALA A 492 -27.70 20.70 -22.09
C ALA A 492 -26.55 19.71 -22.29
N GLN A 493 -25.38 19.95 -21.69
CA GLN A 493 -24.21 19.09 -21.89
C GLN A 493 -23.96 18.16 -20.70
N CYS A 494 -24.07 18.67 -19.46
CA CYS A 494 -23.86 17.83 -18.27
C CYS A 494 -25.09 17.02 -17.86
N GLY A 495 -26.30 17.40 -18.30
CA GLY A 495 -27.54 16.70 -17.97
C GLY A 495 -27.91 16.77 -16.47
N VAL A 496 -27.55 17.86 -15.79
CA VAL A 496 -27.89 18.01 -14.36
C VAL A 496 -29.41 18.23 -14.20
N PRO A 497 -30.01 17.82 -13.05
CA PRO A 497 -31.39 18.13 -12.75
C PRO A 497 -31.64 19.65 -12.83
N HIS A 498 -32.74 20.05 -13.45
CA HIS A 498 -33.10 21.47 -13.58
C HIS A 498 -33.83 22.02 -12.35
N ASP A 499 -34.36 21.13 -11.49
CA ASP A 499 -35.13 21.48 -10.28
C ASP A 499 -34.52 20.98 -8.95
N PRO A 500 -33.20 21.07 -8.71
CA PRO A 500 -32.66 20.77 -7.39
C PRO A 500 -33.17 21.80 -6.37
N ARG A 501 -33.44 21.36 -5.15
CA ARG A 501 -33.87 22.23 -4.05
C ARG A 501 -32.73 22.39 -3.05
N ASP A 502 -32.41 23.63 -2.71
CA ASP A 502 -31.48 23.92 -1.61
C ASP A 502 -32.13 23.68 -0.22
N ARG A 503 -31.38 23.96 0.84
CA ARG A 503 -31.85 23.84 2.24
C ARG A 503 -33.11 24.68 2.55
N TRP A 504 -33.34 25.77 1.81
CA TRP A 504 -34.50 26.65 1.97
C TRP A 504 -35.64 26.31 1.00
N GLY A 505 -35.49 25.25 0.21
CA GLY A 505 -36.47 24.85 -0.81
C GLY A 505 -36.46 25.73 -2.06
N SER A 506 -35.46 26.60 -2.21
CA SER A 506 -35.28 27.45 -3.38
C SER A 506 -34.77 26.62 -4.56
N ARG A 507 -35.32 26.91 -5.73
CA ARG A 507 -34.91 26.34 -7.02
C ARG A 507 -33.93 27.30 -7.70
N PRO A 508 -33.09 26.84 -8.64
CA PRO A 508 -32.25 27.73 -9.45
C PRO A 508 -33.04 28.84 -10.16
N LEU A 509 -34.28 28.54 -10.59
CA LEU A 509 -35.19 29.52 -11.17
C LEU A 509 -35.55 30.65 -10.17
N ASN A 510 -35.83 30.29 -8.92
CA ASN A 510 -36.17 31.26 -7.86
C ASN A 510 -34.98 32.18 -7.57
N GLU A 511 -33.76 31.64 -7.57
CA GLU A 511 -32.55 32.44 -7.38
C GLU A 511 -32.34 33.42 -8.55
N ALA A 512 -32.48 32.96 -9.79
CA ALA A 512 -32.38 33.84 -10.96
C ALA A 512 -33.45 34.94 -10.96
N GLU A 513 -34.68 34.66 -10.52
CA GLU A 513 -35.75 35.65 -10.36
C GLU A 513 -35.45 36.65 -9.23
N THR A 514 -34.94 36.16 -8.10
CA THR A 514 -34.61 36.98 -6.92
C THR A 514 -33.50 37.99 -7.22
N PHE A 515 -32.48 37.57 -7.96
CA PHE A 515 -31.37 38.44 -8.37
C PHE A 515 -31.63 39.20 -9.70
N GLY A 516 -32.76 38.95 -10.37
CA GLY A 516 -33.20 39.73 -11.54
C GLY A 516 -32.55 39.36 -12.87
N HIS A 517 -32.03 38.15 -13.02
CA HIS A 517 -31.35 37.68 -14.23
C HIS A 517 -32.32 37.16 -15.30
N THR A 518 -33.00 38.09 -15.98
CA THR A 518 -34.07 37.81 -16.97
C THR A 518 -33.68 36.81 -18.08
N ALA A 519 -32.45 36.86 -18.60
CA ALA A 519 -31.98 35.94 -19.63
C ALA A 519 -31.92 34.48 -19.13
N VAL A 520 -31.45 34.27 -17.90
CA VAL A 520 -31.40 32.94 -17.27
C VAL A 520 -32.80 32.45 -16.92
N VAL A 521 -33.66 33.33 -16.40
CA VAL A 521 -35.07 33.01 -16.08
C VAL A 521 -35.82 32.54 -17.33
N GLN A 522 -35.66 33.25 -18.44
CA GLN A 522 -36.28 32.87 -19.71
C GLN A 522 -35.80 31.49 -20.18
N TYR A 523 -34.49 31.26 -20.17
CA TYR A 523 -33.90 29.99 -20.57
C TYR A 523 -34.38 28.82 -19.70
N LEU A 524 -34.39 28.98 -18.36
CA LEU A 524 -34.87 27.94 -17.45
C LEU A 524 -36.36 27.63 -17.64
N LYS A 525 -37.21 28.64 -17.84
CA LYS A 525 -38.65 28.46 -18.13
C LYS A 525 -38.92 27.83 -19.50
N GLU A 526 -38.05 28.06 -20.47
CA GLU A 526 -38.10 27.40 -21.78
C GLU A 526 -37.66 25.94 -21.67
N TRP A 527 -36.61 25.67 -20.89
CA TRP A 527 -36.12 24.32 -20.60
C TRP A 527 -37.16 23.45 -19.89
N GLU A 528 -37.82 24.00 -18.86
CA GLU A 528 -38.91 23.34 -18.11
C GLU A 528 -40.10 23.01 -19.01
N ARG A 529 -40.49 23.95 -19.90
CA ARG A 529 -41.56 23.71 -20.89
C ARG A 529 -41.20 22.63 -21.90
N ALA A 530 -39.92 22.49 -22.24
CA ALA A 530 -39.44 21.47 -23.17
C ALA A 530 -39.29 20.07 -22.51
N HIS A 531 -39.16 20.01 -21.18
CA HIS A 531 -38.94 18.78 -20.42
C HIS A 531 -39.86 18.70 -19.19
N PRO A 532 -41.19 18.57 -19.38
CA PRO A 532 -42.13 18.45 -18.26
C PRO A 532 -41.79 17.22 -17.41
N GLU A 533 -41.78 17.41 -16.08
CA GLU A 533 -41.48 16.33 -15.13
C GLU A 533 -42.38 15.10 -15.34
N ASN A 534 -41.78 13.90 -15.24
CA ASN A 534 -42.53 12.73 -14.81
C ASN A 534 -42.85 12.91 -13.32
N PRO A 535 -44.05 12.50 -12.85
CA PRO A 535 -44.51 12.77 -11.49
C PRO A 535 -43.53 12.20 -10.45
N PRO A 536 -43.45 12.81 -9.26
CA PRO A 536 -42.55 12.36 -8.21
C PRO A 536 -42.85 10.92 -7.83
N VAL A 537 -41.82 10.08 -7.75
CA VAL A 537 -41.90 8.81 -7.04
C VAL A 537 -42.11 9.16 -5.57
N GLU A 538 -43.32 8.96 -5.06
CA GLU A 538 -43.60 9.05 -3.63
C GLU A 538 -42.65 8.11 -2.88
N SER A 539 -41.75 8.69 -2.09
CA SER A 539 -41.03 7.94 -1.07
C SER A 539 -42.05 7.47 -0.03
N PRO A 540 -42.22 6.15 0.23
CA PRO A 540 -43.20 5.68 1.20
C PRO A 540 -42.88 6.25 2.58
N SER A 541 -43.86 6.93 3.17
CA SER A 541 -43.73 7.69 4.42
C SER A 541 -43.94 6.85 5.68
N SER A 542 -43.83 5.52 5.62
CA SER A 542 -43.92 4.67 6.81
C SER A 542 -43.17 3.34 6.61
N VAL A 543 -42.61 2.85 7.71
CA VAL A 543 -41.84 1.59 7.78
C VAL A 543 -42.76 0.36 7.66
N ASP A 544 -44.09 0.55 7.66
CA ASP A 544 -45.07 -0.54 7.75
C ASP A 544 -45.59 -1.07 6.40
N GLU A 545 -45.27 -0.43 5.26
CA GLU A 545 -45.71 -0.91 3.93
C GLU A 545 -44.68 -1.79 3.19
N ILE A 546 -43.48 -1.98 3.76
CA ILE A 546 -42.41 -2.80 3.15
C ILE A 546 -42.72 -4.32 3.22
N LEU A 547 -43.74 -4.76 3.96
CA LEU A 547 -43.99 -6.17 4.25
C LEU A 547 -45.09 -6.89 3.44
N VAL A 548 -45.69 -6.28 2.41
CA VAL A 548 -46.82 -6.93 1.68
C VAL A 548 -46.53 -7.32 0.22
N THR A 549 -45.48 -6.85 -0.43
CA THR A 549 -45.19 -7.26 -1.82
C THR A 549 -44.12 -8.34 -1.89
N LYS A 550 -44.55 -9.59 -2.15
CA LYS A 550 -43.67 -10.69 -2.55
C LYS A 550 -43.03 -10.38 -3.93
N PRO A 551 -41.76 -10.76 -4.17
CA PRO A 551 -41.19 -10.66 -5.51
C PRO A 551 -41.71 -11.81 -6.39
N ASP A 552 -42.34 -11.46 -7.51
CA ASP A 552 -42.61 -12.41 -8.60
C ASP A 552 -41.31 -12.75 -9.32
N ALA A 553 -40.97 -14.04 -9.33
CA ALA A 553 -39.81 -14.59 -10.00
C ALA A 553 -40.10 -14.79 -11.50
N THR A 554 -40.13 -13.73 -12.31
CA THR A 554 -40.13 -13.88 -13.79
C THR A 554 -39.41 -12.79 -14.61
N ASP A 555 -38.91 -11.69 -14.05
CA ASP A 555 -38.30 -10.60 -14.85
C ASP A 555 -36.77 -10.57 -14.89
N ALA A 556 -36.13 -11.74 -14.90
CA ALA A 556 -34.76 -11.86 -15.38
C ALA A 556 -34.79 -12.33 -16.84
N VAL A 557 -34.07 -11.61 -17.71
CA VAL A 557 -33.74 -11.91 -19.13
C VAL A 557 -34.52 -11.07 -20.14
N LYS A 558 -34.12 -9.81 -20.30
CA LYS A 558 -34.08 -9.12 -21.61
C LYS A 558 -32.91 -8.12 -21.64
N ASP A 559 -31.68 -8.62 -21.62
CA ASP A 559 -30.50 -7.84 -22.00
C ASP A 559 -30.04 -8.31 -23.40
N PRO A 560 -30.09 -7.45 -24.43
CA PRO A 560 -29.69 -7.80 -25.80
C PRO A 560 -28.17 -8.03 -25.96
N SER A 561 -27.34 -7.77 -24.93
CA SER A 561 -25.88 -7.99 -25.00
C SER A 561 -25.43 -9.42 -24.71
N ILE A 562 -26.32 -10.32 -24.28
CA ILE A 562 -26.00 -11.72 -23.94
C ILE A 562 -26.29 -12.71 -25.10
N GLN A 563 -27.11 -12.33 -26.09
CA GLN A 563 -27.40 -13.19 -27.26
C GLN A 563 -26.30 -13.22 -28.34
N GLU A 564 -25.41 -12.22 -28.37
CA GLU A 564 -24.31 -12.18 -29.35
C GLU A 564 -23.04 -12.96 -28.94
N ILE A 565 -22.94 -13.40 -27.68
CA ILE A 565 -21.77 -14.16 -27.19
C ILE A 565 -21.98 -15.68 -27.36
N VAL A 566 -23.23 -16.15 -27.36
CA VAL A 566 -23.55 -17.59 -27.53
C VAL A 566 -23.49 -18.03 -29.01
N THR A 567 -23.53 -17.11 -29.96
CA THR A 567 -23.54 -17.42 -31.41
C THR A 567 -22.15 -17.51 -32.05
N ARG A 568 -21.04 -17.27 -31.33
CA ARG A 568 -19.67 -17.32 -31.90
C ARG A 568 -18.82 -18.54 -31.56
N ASN A 569 -19.22 -19.41 -30.63
CA ASN A 569 -18.43 -20.59 -30.22
C ASN A 569 -19.12 -21.94 -30.47
N GLY A 570 -20.12 -21.97 -31.35
CA GLY A 570 -21.01 -23.12 -31.53
C GLY A 570 -20.78 -24.00 -32.76
N ASP A 571 -19.73 -23.83 -33.56
CA ASP A 571 -19.51 -24.68 -34.76
C ASP A 571 -18.02 -24.93 -35.03
N LYS A 572 -17.54 -26.11 -34.62
CA LYS A 572 -16.61 -27.00 -35.34
C LYS A 572 -16.24 -28.20 -34.47
N VAL A 573 -17.11 -29.21 -34.49
CA VAL A 573 -16.73 -30.61 -34.30
C VAL A 573 -17.31 -31.40 -35.48
N GLN A 574 -16.44 -31.65 -36.47
CA GLN A 574 -16.41 -32.88 -37.26
C GLN A 574 -14.95 -33.25 -37.46
#